data_AF-A0AAJ4EKB9-F1
#
_entry.id   AF-A0AAJ4EKB9-F1
#
_cell.length_a   1.000
_cell.length_b   1.000
_cell.length_c   1.000
_cell.angle_alpha   90.00
_cell.angle_beta   90.00
_cell.angle_gamma   90.00
#
_symmetry.space_group_name_H-M   'P 1'
#
loop_
_entity.id
_entity.type
_entity.pdbx_description
1 polymer ?
#
loop_
_entity_poly.entity_id
_entity_poly.type
_entity_poly.pdbx_seq_one_letter_code
_entity_poly.pdbx_strand_id
1 'polypeptide(L)'
;MKKWLSFLGAITLLGTSTTNLVACNNIPQYNENELQQLKKENQIWTNCQEIKENLEWICSQEKPFNQVDNKWYYVVCRGNENDVWEIAKFKNDFKDNKFKVIKKIKNGELSILYNMDYGRHLQVGYNILKKWISNINNKYFKAVYRWNGGEENLPVLVVNNDGNVKVNGE
;
A
#
# COMPACT_ATOMS: atom_id res chain seq x y z
N MET A 1 -29.38 16.21 17.71
CA MET A 1 -29.04 14.85 17.24
C MET A 1 -28.38 14.93 15.87
N LYS A 2 -27.17 14.36 15.78
CA LYS A 2 -26.31 14.07 14.61
C LYS A 2 -26.25 15.10 13.47
N LYS A 3 -25.25 15.98 13.52
CA LYS A 3 -24.72 16.67 12.33
C LYS A 3 -23.59 15.80 11.74
N TRP A 4 -23.82 15.25 10.56
CA TRP A 4 -22.81 14.64 9.70
C TRP A 4 -21.96 15.77 9.12
N LEU A 5 -20.83 16.08 9.76
CA LEU A 5 -19.86 16.99 9.18
C LEU A 5 -19.04 16.19 8.16
N SER A 6 -19.45 16.34 6.90
CA SER A 6 -18.65 16.03 5.73
C SER A 6 -17.39 16.90 5.74
N PHE A 7 -16.30 16.41 6.32
CA PHE A 7 -14.97 16.95 6.08
C PHE A 7 -14.42 16.33 4.79
N LEU A 8 -15.01 16.68 3.66
CA LEU A 8 -14.28 16.71 2.40
C LEU A 8 -13.42 17.97 2.49
N GLY A 9 -12.22 17.83 3.03
CA GLY A 9 -11.21 18.88 2.99
C GLY A 9 -11.02 19.29 1.53
N ALA A 10 -11.22 20.58 1.25
CA ALA A 10 -10.99 21.14 -0.07
C ALA A 10 -9.52 20.87 -0.45
N ILE A 11 -9.30 19.96 -1.40
CA ILE A 11 -8.00 19.82 -2.06
C ILE A 11 -7.84 21.08 -2.90
N THR A 12 -7.09 22.05 -2.40
CA THR A 12 -6.67 23.21 -3.20
C THR A 12 -5.70 22.71 -4.26
N LEU A 13 -6.20 22.50 -5.48
CA LEU A 13 -5.41 22.23 -6.67
C LEU A 13 -4.71 23.52 -7.11
N LEU A 14 -3.47 23.74 -6.66
CA LEU A 14 -2.62 24.79 -7.24
C LEU A 14 -2.09 24.28 -8.59
N GLY A 15 -2.79 24.64 -9.66
CA GLY A 15 -2.32 24.41 -11.02
C GLY A 15 -1.22 25.40 -11.39
N THR A 16 0.04 24.96 -11.32
CA THR A 16 1.13 25.59 -12.07
C THR A 16 1.45 24.71 -13.26
N SER A 17 0.98 25.15 -14.43
CA SER A 17 1.20 24.50 -15.72
C SER A 17 2.62 24.73 -16.20
N THR A 18 3.48 23.71 -16.07
CA THR A 18 4.62 23.53 -16.97
C THR A 18 4.50 22.18 -17.66
N THR A 19 4.54 22.24 -18.98
CA THR A 19 4.28 21.15 -19.92
C THR A 19 5.26 20.00 -19.70
N ASN A 20 4.77 18.82 -19.28
CA ASN A 20 5.52 17.59 -19.35
C ASN A 20 4.66 16.48 -19.97
N LEU A 21 5.30 15.79 -20.92
CA LEU A 21 4.81 14.71 -21.76
C LEU A 21 3.82 13.78 -21.04
N VAL A 22 2.73 13.46 -21.73
CA VAL A 22 1.67 12.56 -21.30
C VAL A 22 2.24 11.14 -21.14
N ALA A 23 2.61 10.76 -19.92
CA ALA A 23 2.86 9.38 -19.51
C ALA A 23 2.64 9.23 -17.98
N CYS A 24 1.60 8.51 -17.58
CA CYS A 24 1.26 8.16 -16.18
C CYS A 24 0.84 9.30 -15.21
N ASN A 25 0.35 10.44 -15.70
CA ASN A 25 0.05 11.65 -14.89
C ASN A 25 -1.24 11.63 -14.03
N ASN A 26 -1.91 10.49 -13.84
CA ASN A 26 -3.17 10.43 -13.07
C ASN A 26 -2.99 9.91 -11.63
N ILE A 27 -1.77 9.63 -11.18
CA ILE A 27 -1.50 9.26 -9.79
C ILE A 27 -1.23 10.57 -9.03
N PRO A 28 -2.01 10.92 -7.98
CA PRO A 28 -1.73 12.09 -7.18
C PRO A 28 -0.30 12.03 -6.66
N GLN A 29 0.51 13.03 -7.00
CA GLN A 29 1.81 13.23 -6.37
C GLN A 29 1.61 14.14 -5.17
N TYR A 30 1.78 13.60 -3.98
CA TYR A 30 1.72 14.36 -2.74
C TYR A 30 3.07 14.98 -2.46
N ASN A 31 3.08 16.25 -2.06
CA ASN A 31 4.29 16.86 -1.51
C ASN A 31 4.63 16.23 -0.14
N GLU A 32 5.77 16.60 0.43
CA GLU A 32 6.27 16.01 1.68
C GLU A 32 5.29 16.19 2.86
N ASN A 33 4.69 17.37 3.00
CA ASN A 33 3.75 17.67 4.09
C ASN A 33 2.45 16.88 3.93
N GLU A 34 1.91 16.80 2.72
CA GLU A 34 0.73 16.01 2.40
C GLU A 34 0.98 14.52 2.66
N LEU A 35 2.14 14.01 2.25
CA LEU A 35 2.51 12.62 2.49
C LEU A 35 2.66 12.31 3.98
N GLN A 36 3.28 13.20 4.75
CA GLN A 36 3.37 13.05 6.21
C GLN A 36 1.99 13.04 6.87
N GLN A 37 1.08 13.89 6.42
CA GLN A 37 -0.30 13.91 6.90
C GLN A 37 -1.04 12.61 6.57
N LEU A 38 -0.94 12.13 5.33
CA LEU A 38 -1.54 10.86 4.91
C LEU A 38 -0.98 9.67 5.70
N LYS A 39 0.31 9.64 6.01
CA LYS A 39 0.92 8.59 6.84
C LYS A 39 0.32 8.55 8.24
N LYS A 40 0.07 9.71 8.85
CA LYS A 40 -0.60 9.82 10.16
C LYS A 40 -2.05 9.34 10.08
N GLU A 41 -2.78 9.74 9.04
CA GLU A 41 -4.18 9.36 8.84
C GLU A 41 -4.38 7.86 8.55
N ASN A 42 -3.40 7.21 7.90
CA ASN A 42 -3.44 5.78 7.56
C ASN A 42 -2.77 4.89 8.62
N GLN A 43 -2.29 5.47 9.71
CA GLN A 43 -1.73 4.71 10.83
C GLN A 43 -2.82 3.82 11.44
N ILE A 44 -2.47 2.57 11.75
CA ILE A 44 -3.43 1.66 12.37
C ILE A 44 -3.69 2.07 13.82
N TRP A 45 -4.95 1.94 14.25
CA TRP A 45 -5.29 2.13 15.65
C TRP A 45 -4.88 0.90 16.46
N THR A 46 -4.01 1.09 17.45
CA THR A 46 -3.49 0.03 18.33
C THR A 46 -3.04 0.63 19.65
N ASN A 47 -3.03 -0.15 20.74
CA ASN A 47 -2.47 0.29 22.02
C ASN A 47 -0.97 0.00 22.12
N CYS A 48 -0.42 -0.87 21.28
CA CYS A 48 1.00 -1.17 21.24
C CYS A 48 1.82 0.00 20.67
N GLN A 49 2.59 0.66 21.55
CA GLN A 49 3.44 1.80 21.18
C GLN A 49 4.52 1.41 20.17
N GLU A 50 5.10 0.22 20.31
CA GLU A 50 6.12 -0.27 19.37
C GLU A 50 5.57 -0.38 17.94
N ILE A 51 4.32 -0.86 17.79
CA ILE A 51 3.67 -0.94 16.48
C ILE A 51 3.40 0.45 15.91
N LYS A 52 2.93 1.39 16.74
CA LYS A 52 2.71 2.80 16.31
C LYS A 52 3.98 3.43 15.76
N GLU A 53 5.11 3.22 16.41
CA GLU A 53 6.38 3.86 16.05
C GLU A 53 7.06 3.20 14.85
N ASN A 54 6.86 1.90 14.64
CA ASN A 54 7.62 1.12 13.66
C ASN A 54 6.81 0.64 12.45
N LEU A 55 5.47 0.62 12.50
CA LEU A 55 4.64 0.23 11.36
C LEU A 55 4.23 1.46 10.55
N GLU A 56 4.93 1.67 9.44
CA GLU A 56 4.74 2.83 8.58
C GLU A 56 3.84 2.51 7.39
N TRP A 57 2.82 3.33 7.13
CA TRP A 57 2.05 3.26 5.90
C TRP A 57 2.87 3.80 4.72
N ILE A 58 2.86 3.08 3.60
CA ILE A 58 3.64 3.42 2.41
C ILE A 58 2.71 3.82 1.28
N CYS A 59 3.03 4.95 0.65
CA CYS A 59 2.35 5.41 -0.55
C CYS A 59 3.00 4.81 -1.80
N SER A 60 2.22 4.54 -2.84
CA SER A 60 2.73 3.96 -4.08
C SER A 60 3.75 4.87 -4.79
N GLN A 61 3.65 6.20 -4.58
CA GLN A 61 4.61 7.17 -5.12
C GLN A 61 6.03 7.00 -4.57
N GLU A 62 6.18 6.42 -3.37
CA GLU A 62 7.48 6.21 -2.72
C GLU A 62 8.26 5.04 -3.35
N LYS A 63 7.61 4.22 -4.18
CA LYS A 63 8.20 3.07 -4.89
C LYS A 63 9.13 2.21 -4.01
N PRO A 64 8.67 1.77 -2.82
CA PRO A 64 9.50 1.05 -1.84
C PRO A 64 10.18 -0.21 -2.40
N PHE A 65 9.55 -0.85 -3.39
CA PHE A 65 10.01 -2.12 -3.93
C PHE A 65 11.10 -1.98 -4.99
N ASN A 66 11.47 -0.76 -5.43
CA ASN A 66 12.48 -0.57 -6.47
C ASN A 66 13.87 -1.15 -6.09
N GLN A 67 14.17 -1.29 -4.81
CA GLN A 67 15.40 -1.87 -4.30
C GLN A 67 15.16 -2.87 -3.17
N VAL A 68 16.09 -3.81 -2.99
CA VAL A 68 16.07 -4.77 -1.88
C VAL A 68 16.44 -4.01 -0.62
N ASP A 69 15.52 -3.92 0.33
CA ASP A 69 15.73 -3.22 1.61
C ASP A 69 15.69 -4.16 2.82
N ASN A 70 15.40 -5.45 2.60
CA ASN A 70 15.26 -6.47 3.64
C ASN A 70 14.23 -6.11 4.72
N LYS A 71 13.30 -5.19 4.43
CA LYS A 71 12.22 -4.84 5.36
C LYS A 71 11.03 -5.78 5.19
N TRP A 72 10.25 -5.91 6.26
CA TRP A 72 9.00 -6.67 6.23
C TRP A 72 7.85 -5.76 5.80
N TYR A 73 7.01 -6.30 4.92
CA TYR A 73 5.85 -5.61 4.37
C TYR A 73 4.57 -6.37 4.68
N TYR A 74 3.53 -5.59 4.92
CA TYR A 74 2.15 -6.06 5.02
C TYR A 74 1.34 -5.40 3.92
N VAL A 75 0.66 -6.20 3.10
CA VAL A 75 -0.13 -5.72 1.96
C VAL A 75 -1.55 -6.18 2.12
N VAL A 76 -2.49 -5.24 2.10
CA VAL A 76 -3.92 -5.53 2.03
C VAL A 76 -4.38 -5.40 0.59
N CYS A 77 -4.84 -6.50 0.00
CA CYS A 77 -5.25 -6.56 -1.40
C CYS A 77 -6.37 -7.58 -1.65
N ARG A 78 -6.93 -7.57 -2.85
CA ARG A 78 -7.92 -8.54 -3.33
C ARG A 78 -7.79 -8.76 -4.84
N GLY A 79 -8.22 -9.92 -5.32
CA GLY A 79 -8.13 -10.28 -6.74
C GLY A 79 -9.11 -9.48 -7.60
N ASN A 80 -10.40 -9.51 -7.24
CA ASN A 80 -11.45 -8.75 -7.91
C ASN A 80 -12.12 -7.72 -6.99
N GLU A 81 -12.85 -6.77 -7.57
CA GLU A 81 -13.52 -5.65 -6.86
C GLU A 81 -14.54 -6.07 -5.79
N ASN A 82 -15.06 -7.29 -5.85
CA ASN A 82 -16.05 -7.79 -4.90
C ASN A 82 -15.50 -8.95 -4.06
N ASP A 83 -14.20 -9.23 -4.15
CA ASP A 83 -13.58 -10.22 -3.30
C ASP A 83 -13.28 -9.68 -1.91
N VAL A 84 -13.16 -10.62 -0.98
CA VAL A 84 -12.73 -10.34 0.38
C VAL A 84 -11.33 -9.74 0.37
N TRP A 85 -11.10 -8.79 1.26
CA TRP A 85 -9.77 -8.26 1.49
C TRP A 85 -8.92 -9.30 2.19
N GLU A 86 -7.69 -9.45 1.71
CA GLU A 86 -6.70 -10.35 2.29
C GLU A 86 -5.45 -9.58 2.65
N ILE A 87 -4.79 -10.01 3.72
CA ILE A 87 -3.47 -9.51 4.10
C ILE A 87 -2.39 -10.54 3.74
N ALA A 88 -1.29 -10.03 3.21
CA ALA A 88 -0.07 -10.80 2.95
C ALA A 88 1.10 -10.16 3.70
N LYS A 89 1.98 -11.00 4.25
CA LYS A 89 3.21 -10.59 4.92
C LYS A 89 4.40 -11.20 4.19
N PHE A 90 5.41 -10.39 3.86
CA PHE A 90 6.63 -10.88 3.23
C PHE A 90 7.83 -9.97 3.52
N LYS A 91 9.04 -10.53 3.40
CA LYS A 91 10.29 -9.77 3.44
C LYS A 91 10.71 -9.39 2.02
N ASN A 92 11.09 -8.13 1.80
CA ASN A 92 11.61 -7.66 0.52
C ASN A 92 13.11 -7.97 0.40
N ASP A 93 13.43 -9.27 0.33
CA ASP A 93 14.79 -9.81 0.23
C ASP A 93 15.13 -10.38 -1.17
N PHE A 94 14.28 -10.10 -2.16
CA PHE A 94 14.33 -10.74 -3.47
C PHE A 94 15.47 -10.15 -4.32
N LYS A 95 16.60 -10.87 -4.44
CA LYS A 95 17.80 -10.39 -5.13
C LYS A 95 17.72 -10.41 -6.66
N ASP A 96 16.82 -11.21 -7.21
CA ASP A 96 16.67 -11.35 -8.66
C ASP A 96 15.50 -10.50 -9.16
N ASN A 97 15.64 -9.88 -10.33
CA ASN A 97 14.55 -9.19 -11.06
C ASN A 97 13.48 -10.15 -11.62
N LYS A 98 13.34 -11.34 -11.03
CA LYS A 98 12.40 -12.37 -11.48
C LYS A 98 11.03 -12.14 -10.85
N PHE A 99 10.02 -12.63 -11.56
CA PHE A 99 8.67 -12.76 -11.02
C PHE A 99 8.67 -13.60 -9.74
N LYS A 100 8.01 -13.13 -8.68
CA LYS A 100 7.82 -13.88 -7.44
C LYS A 100 6.40 -13.75 -6.93
N VAL A 101 5.75 -14.90 -6.74
CA VAL A 101 4.47 -14.99 -6.04
C VAL A 101 4.73 -14.84 -4.53
N ILE A 102 4.03 -13.90 -3.92
CA ILE A 102 4.06 -13.67 -2.46
C ILE A 102 2.96 -14.49 -1.78
N LYS A 103 1.73 -14.43 -2.31
CA LYS A 103 0.57 -15.09 -1.73
C LYS A 103 -0.48 -15.36 -2.80
N LYS A 104 -1.06 -16.56 -2.81
CA LYS A 104 -2.30 -16.84 -3.54
C LYS A 104 -3.47 -16.24 -2.78
N ILE A 105 -4.33 -15.51 -3.47
CA ILE A 105 -5.51 -14.88 -2.91
C ILE A 105 -6.75 -15.32 -3.72
N LYS A 106 -7.94 -14.99 -3.25
CA LYS A 106 -9.16 -15.27 -4.01
C LYS A 106 -9.09 -14.58 -5.38
N ASN A 107 -9.25 -15.37 -6.44
CA ASN A 107 -9.23 -14.94 -7.84
C ASN A 107 -7.95 -14.21 -8.28
N GLY A 108 -6.81 -14.47 -7.65
CA GLY A 108 -5.55 -13.87 -8.08
C GLY A 108 -4.35 -14.33 -7.27
N GLU A 109 -3.22 -13.69 -7.53
CA GLU A 109 -2.04 -13.79 -6.69
C GLU A 109 -1.42 -12.42 -6.48
N LEU A 110 -0.98 -12.17 -5.26
CA LEU A 110 -0.11 -11.06 -4.96
C LEU A 110 1.32 -11.46 -5.37
N SER A 111 1.97 -10.60 -6.14
CA SER A 111 3.30 -10.88 -6.67
C SER A 111 4.13 -9.61 -6.80
N ILE A 112 5.45 -9.78 -6.85
CA ILE A 112 6.39 -8.73 -7.26
C ILE A 112 7.00 -9.13 -8.60
N LEU A 113 7.09 -8.15 -9.49
CA LEU A 113 7.67 -8.29 -10.82
C LEU A 113 8.56 -7.08 -11.13
N TYR A 114 9.68 -7.32 -11.80
CA TYR A 114 10.46 -6.27 -12.44
C TYR A 114 9.90 -5.96 -13.83
N ASN A 115 9.71 -4.68 -14.12
CA ASN A 115 9.39 -4.18 -15.44
C ASN A 115 10.36 -3.04 -15.81
N MET A 116 10.76 -2.96 -17.07
CA MET A 116 11.77 -2.00 -17.53
C MET A 116 11.34 -0.53 -17.33
N ASP A 117 10.04 -0.23 -17.43
CA ASP A 117 9.54 1.16 -17.38
C ASP A 117 9.40 1.68 -15.94
N TYR A 118 9.09 0.80 -15.00
CA TYR A 118 8.71 1.18 -13.63
C TYR A 118 9.61 0.61 -12.53
N GLY A 119 10.53 -0.29 -12.88
CA GLY A 119 11.30 -1.08 -11.93
C GLY A 119 10.47 -2.19 -11.29
N ARG A 120 10.90 -2.63 -10.10
CA ARG A 120 10.21 -3.67 -9.32
C ARG A 120 8.97 -3.08 -8.67
N HIS A 121 7.84 -3.72 -8.89
CA HIS A 121 6.56 -3.26 -8.38
C HIS A 121 5.67 -4.42 -7.92
N LEU A 122 4.74 -4.07 -7.05
CA LEU A 122 3.72 -4.96 -6.53
C LEU A 122 2.52 -5.02 -7.49
N GLN A 123 1.97 -6.21 -7.71
CA GLN A 123 0.80 -6.41 -8.56
C GLN A 123 -0.08 -7.55 -8.05
N VAL A 124 -1.35 -7.52 -8.45
CA VAL A 124 -2.34 -8.54 -8.10
C VAL A 124 -3.18 -8.97 -9.30
N GLY A 125 -3.51 -10.26 -9.37
CA GLY A 125 -4.37 -10.85 -10.41
C GLY A 125 -3.70 -12.05 -11.12
N TYR A 126 -4.42 -12.68 -12.06
CA TYR A 126 -3.89 -13.75 -12.91
C TYR A 126 -3.70 -13.28 -14.36
N ASN A 127 -4.81 -12.97 -15.04
CA ASN A 127 -4.79 -12.63 -16.47
C ASN A 127 -4.62 -11.12 -16.70
N ILE A 128 -5.29 -10.31 -15.88
CA ILE A 128 -5.20 -8.85 -15.96
C ILE A 128 -4.53 -8.37 -14.69
N LEU A 129 -3.24 -8.09 -14.80
CA LEU A 129 -2.42 -7.65 -13.67
C LEU A 129 -2.77 -6.21 -13.29
N LYS A 130 -3.18 -6.03 -12.03
CA LYS A 130 -3.47 -4.74 -11.42
C LYS A 130 -2.25 -4.32 -10.63
N LYS A 131 -1.57 -3.26 -11.07
CA LYS A 131 -0.36 -2.77 -10.43
C LYS A 131 -0.73 -1.85 -9.27
N TRP A 132 -0.01 -1.96 -8.16
CA TRP A 132 -0.21 -1.07 -7.01
C TRP A 132 0.08 0.39 -7.35
N ILE A 133 1.08 0.65 -8.19
CA ILE A 133 1.45 2.01 -8.61
C ILE A 133 0.30 2.73 -9.32
N SER A 134 -0.55 2.02 -10.05
CA SER A 134 -1.69 2.57 -10.80
C SER A 134 -3.03 2.17 -10.16
N ASN A 135 -3.06 1.89 -8.86
CA ASN A 135 -4.26 1.45 -8.16
C ASN A 135 -5.20 2.63 -7.89
N ILE A 136 -6.10 2.88 -8.85
CA ILE A 136 -7.10 3.95 -8.77
C ILE A 136 -8.17 3.58 -7.72
N ASN A 137 -8.55 4.54 -6.88
CA ASN A 137 -9.64 4.43 -5.89
C ASN A 137 -9.52 3.25 -4.91
N ASN A 138 -8.29 2.80 -4.60
CA ASN A 138 -8.05 1.69 -3.67
C ASN A 138 -8.83 0.41 -4.02
N LYS A 139 -9.01 0.15 -5.32
CA LYS A 139 -9.90 -0.91 -5.81
C LYS A 139 -9.35 -2.32 -5.57
N TYR A 140 -8.04 -2.52 -5.71
CA TYR A 140 -7.39 -3.84 -5.59
C TYR A 140 -6.34 -3.89 -4.48
N PHE A 141 -5.74 -2.75 -4.16
CA PHE A 141 -4.91 -2.56 -2.98
C PHE A 141 -5.58 -1.56 -2.05
N LYS A 142 -5.68 -1.93 -0.78
CA LYS A 142 -6.25 -1.07 0.26
C LYS A 142 -5.16 -0.31 1.01
N ALA A 143 -4.10 -1.00 1.41
CA ALA A 143 -2.99 -0.43 2.16
C ALA A 143 -1.72 -1.26 2.01
N VAL A 144 -0.57 -0.60 2.14
CA VAL A 144 0.74 -1.23 2.24
C VAL A 144 1.43 -0.64 3.46
N TYR A 145 1.96 -1.50 4.33
CA TYR A 145 2.72 -1.11 5.50
C TYR A 145 4.12 -1.71 5.45
N ARG A 146 5.11 -0.96 5.94
CA ARG A 146 6.49 -1.41 6.14
C ARG A 146 6.78 -1.44 7.63
N TRP A 147 7.40 -2.52 8.07
CA TRP A 147 7.94 -2.63 9.42
C TRP A 147 9.37 -2.12 9.48
N ASN A 148 9.60 -1.12 10.32
CA ASN A 148 10.90 -0.49 10.53
C ASN A 148 11.65 -1.01 11.76
N GLY A 149 10.98 -1.75 12.66
CA GLY A 149 11.55 -2.32 13.88
C GLY A 149 12.30 -3.64 13.67
N GLY A 150 12.67 -4.30 14.77
CA GLY A 150 13.33 -5.61 14.78
C GLY A 150 12.43 -6.76 14.31
N GLU A 151 13.01 -7.81 13.73
CA GLU A 151 12.24 -8.96 13.22
C GLU A 151 11.58 -9.78 14.35
N GLU A 152 12.17 -9.72 15.54
CA GLU A 152 11.68 -10.33 16.77
C GLU A 152 10.31 -9.79 17.23
N ASN A 153 9.96 -8.56 16.83
CA ASN A 153 8.74 -7.87 17.26
C ASN A 153 7.74 -7.65 16.11
N LEU A 154 7.78 -8.51 15.09
CA LEU A 154 6.87 -8.37 13.96
C LEU A 154 5.41 -8.53 14.40
N PRO A 155 4.53 -7.55 14.12
CA PRO A 155 3.14 -7.65 14.52
C PRO A 155 2.39 -8.74 13.75
N VAL A 156 1.43 -9.37 14.42
CA VAL A 156 0.43 -10.22 13.75
C VAL A 156 -0.74 -9.32 13.39
N LEU A 157 -0.89 -9.03 12.10
CA LEU A 157 -1.96 -8.16 11.60
C LEU A 157 -3.07 -8.99 10.96
N VAL A 158 -4.31 -8.61 11.24
CA VAL A 158 -5.52 -9.17 10.64
C VAL A 158 -6.27 -8.08 9.89
N VAL A 159 -7.07 -8.49 8.91
CA VAL A 159 -7.89 -7.59 8.09
C VAL A 159 -9.35 -8.00 8.18
N ASN A 160 -10.25 -7.02 8.30
CA ASN A 160 -11.69 -7.27 8.28
C ASN A 160 -12.26 -7.25 6.85
N ASN A 161 -13.55 -7.50 6.70
CA ASN A 161 -14.23 -7.51 5.40
C ASN A 161 -14.24 -6.15 4.67
N ASP A 162 -13.97 -5.04 5.36
CA ASP A 162 -13.88 -3.69 4.78
C ASP A 162 -12.45 -3.31 4.36
N GLY A 163 -11.48 -4.19 4.63
CA GLY A 163 -10.06 -3.97 4.37
C GLY A 163 -9.35 -3.20 5.49
N ASN A 164 -10.00 -2.98 6.63
CA ASN A 164 -9.40 -2.29 7.78
C ASN A 164 -8.48 -3.25 8.53
N VAL A 165 -7.27 -2.79 8.83
CA VAL A 165 -6.24 -3.57 9.51
C VAL A 165 -6.31 -3.36 11.01
N LYS A 166 -6.11 -4.45 11.77
CA LYS A 166 -5.99 -4.45 13.23
C LYS A 166 -4.85 -5.36 13.67
N VAL A 167 -4.34 -5.11 14.87
CA VAL A 167 -3.42 -6.03 15.54
C VAL A 167 -4.24 -7.21 16.07
N ASN A 168 -3.78 -8.44 15.81
CA ASN A 168 -4.48 -9.63 16.26
C ASN A 168 -4.45 -9.71 17.80
N GLY A 169 -5.62 -9.80 18.43
CA GLY A 169 -5.75 -9.83 19.89
C GLY A 169 -6.02 -8.48 20.55
N GLU A 170 -6.12 -7.39 19.77
CA GLU A 170 -6.68 -6.09 20.19
C GLU A 170 -8.07 -5.85 19.54
#